data_AF-A0A0F4LAG9-F1
#
_entry.id   AF-A0A0F4LAG9-F1
#
_cell.length_a   1.000
_cell.length_b   1.000
_cell.length_c   1.000
_cell.angle_alpha   90.00
_cell.angle_beta   90.00
_cell.angle_gamma   90.00
#
_symmetry.space_group_name_H-M   'P 1'
#
loop_
_entity.id
_entity.type
_entity.pdbx_description
1 polymer ?
#
loop_
_entity_poly.entity_id
_entity_poly.type
_entity_poly.pdbx_seq_one_letter_code
_entity_poly.pdbx_strand_id
1 'polypeptide(L)'
;MHIKNKLVNWPKSMLPTKITQKLFSQFNQKIAQIPQLWERINSNNYSWNLSGLQQIQNLLQVCAKHNKHVAEQLKQLSTEVNEQLVSVFKNRTFLKILAQKMQLSPQTTKKIQTLLDKFTSSNSKISPGKLLIIVLFIAMGAQLPLIFEDSLNFKGIILAVSTILDYITTAIQLAQHFQKNKSKN
;
A
#
# COMPACT_ATOMS: atom_id res chain seq x y z
N MET A 1 19.68 27.97 -22.44
CA MET A 1 18.90 27.01 -21.63
C MET A 1 17.88 26.33 -22.52
N HIS A 2 18.13 25.10 -22.98
CA HIS A 2 17.12 24.18 -23.53
C HIS A 2 17.73 22.78 -23.55
N ILE A 3 17.50 22.00 -22.49
CA ILE A 3 17.92 20.58 -22.45
C ILE A 3 16.76 19.76 -23.01
N LYS A 4 16.66 19.72 -24.34
CA LYS A 4 16.10 18.56 -25.05
C LYS A 4 17.24 17.54 -25.19
N ASN A 5 16.92 16.26 -24.99
CA ASN A 5 17.73 15.07 -25.22
C ASN A 5 18.23 14.38 -23.95
N LYS A 6 17.43 13.44 -23.46
CA LYS A 6 17.87 12.09 -23.04
C LYS A 6 16.65 11.17 -22.91
N LEU A 7 15.95 10.97 -24.03
CA LEU A 7 15.17 9.76 -24.22
C LEU A 7 16.17 8.68 -24.64
N VAL A 8 16.34 7.70 -23.77
CA VAL A 8 17.16 6.51 -23.95
C VAL A 8 16.82 5.87 -25.29
N ASN A 9 17.85 5.55 -26.09
CA ASN A 9 17.74 4.79 -27.34
C ASN A 9 17.06 3.44 -27.06
N TRP A 10 15.77 3.33 -27.39
CA TRP A 10 15.12 2.04 -27.58
C TRP A 10 15.36 1.58 -29.03
N PRO A 11 15.64 0.29 -29.28
CA PRO A 11 15.92 -0.20 -30.61
C PRO A 11 14.72 0.04 -31.55
N LYS A 12 15.00 0.66 -32.71
CA LYS A 12 14.02 1.03 -33.75
C LYS A 12 13.24 -0.15 -34.37
N SER A 13 13.46 -1.39 -33.92
CA SER A 13 12.75 -2.59 -34.39
C SER A 13 11.44 -2.89 -33.65
N MET A 14 11.10 -2.15 -32.59
CA MET A 14 9.79 -2.26 -31.94
C MET A 14 8.86 -1.14 -32.40
N LEU A 15 8.34 -1.27 -33.63
CA LEU A 15 7.16 -0.51 -34.04
C LEU A 15 6.02 -0.80 -33.04
N PRO A 16 5.39 0.23 -32.44
CA PRO A 16 4.39 0.02 -31.40
C PRO A 16 3.13 -0.52 -32.05
N THR A 17 2.84 -1.80 -31.82
CA THR A 17 1.53 -2.38 -32.15
C THR A 17 0.43 -1.59 -31.42
N LYS A 18 -0.77 -1.48 -32.01
CA LYS A 18 -1.94 -0.82 -31.37
C LYS A 18 -2.21 -1.30 -29.93
N ILE A 19 -1.80 -2.54 -29.63
CA ILE A 19 -1.84 -3.15 -28.29
C ILE A 19 -0.90 -2.43 -27.31
N THR A 20 0.36 -2.18 -27.70
CA THR A 20 1.31 -1.43 -26.87
C THR A 20 0.88 0.01 -26.60
N GLN A 21 0.30 0.72 -27.58
CA GLN A 21 -0.23 2.07 -27.36
C GLN A 21 -1.46 2.11 -26.44
N LYS A 22 -2.37 1.13 -26.58
CA LYS A 22 -3.57 1.01 -25.72
C LYS A 22 -3.20 0.62 -24.28
N LEU A 23 -2.19 -0.24 -24.12
CA LEU A 23 -1.62 -0.56 -22.80
C LEU A 23 -0.95 0.66 -22.17
N PHE A 24 -0.19 1.43 -22.95
CA PHE A 24 0.47 2.65 -22.47
C PHE A 24 -0.54 3.75 -22.11
N SER A 25 -1.64 3.90 -22.86
CA SER A 25 -2.67 4.90 -22.55
C SER A 25 -3.50 4.53 -21.31
N GLN A 26 -3.86 3.26 -21.15
CA GLN A 26 -4.50 2.76 -19.92
C GLN A 26 -3.57 2.87 -18.71
N PHE A 27 -2.26 2.67 -18.91
CA PHE A 27 -1.24 2.86 -17.89
C PHE A 27 -1.08 4.33 -17.50
N ASN A 28 -0.98 5.24 -18.46
CA ASN A 28 -0.90 6.68 -18.21
C ASN A 28 -2.16 7.21 -17.52
N GLN A 29 -3.35 6.72 -17.88
CA GLN A 29 -4.60 7.05 -17.17
C GLN A 29 -4.60 6.54 -15.72
N LYS A 30 -4.09 5.32 -15.47
CA LYS A 30 -3.99 4.76 -14.11
C LYS A 30 -2.93 5.46 -13.26
N ILE A 31 -1.81 5.86 -13.85
CA ILE A 31 -0.76 6.64 -13.17
C ILE A 31 -1.24 8.05 -12.85
N ALA A 32 -2.03 8.68 -13.73
CA ALA A 32 -2.56 10.01 -13.52
C ALA A 32 -3.47 10.13 -12.27
N GLN A 33 -4.05 9.02 -11.79
CA GLN A 33 -4.87 8.99 -10.57
C GLN A 33 -4.06 8.76 -9.29
N ILE A 34 -2.78 8.38 -9.39
CA ILE A 34 -1.93 8.11 -8.23
C ILE A 34 -1.73 9.34 -7.35
N PRO A 35 -1.50 10.56 -7.88
CA PRO A 35 -1.42 11.77 -7.05
C PRO A 35 -2.64 11.97 -6.17
N GLN A 36 -3.84 11.91 -6.76
CA GLN A 36 -5.09 12.06 -6.02
C GLN A 36 -5.30 10.95 -4.99
N LEU A 37 -4.89 9.72 -5.32
CA LEU A 37 -4.95 8.60 -4.38
C LEU A 37 -3.98 8.82 -3.21
N TRP A 38 -2.80 9.36 -3.47
CA TRP A 38 -1.81 9.66 -2.44
C TRP A 38 -2.27 10.78 -1.50
N GLU A 39 -2.83 11.86 -2.06
CA GLU A 39 -3.47 12.92 -1.28
C GLU A 39 -4.58 12.37 -0.37
N ARG A 40 -5.37 11.40 -0.84
CA ARG A 40 -6.39 10.73 -0.02
C ARG A 40 -5.79 9.85 1.09
N ILE A 41 -4.65 9.20 0.85
CA ILE A 41 -3.93 8.46 1.89
C ILE A 41 -3.48 9.41 3.00
N ASN A 42 -2.88 10.54 2.60
CA ASN A 42 -2.37 11.58 3.49
C ASN A 42 -3.48 12.41 4.14
N SER A 43 -4.68 12.43 3.57
CA SER A 43 -5.84 13.13 4.14
C SER A 43 -6.45 12.34 5.30
N ASN A 44 -6.45 12.97 6.48
CA ASN A 44 -7.11 12.42 7.67
C ASN A 44 -8.64 12.45 7.59
N ASN A 45 -9.21 13.27 6.71
CA ASN A 45 -10.66 13.47 6.59
C ASN A 45 -11.31 12.63 5.47
N TYR A 46 -10.52 11.85 4.72
CA TYR A 46 -11.06 11.03 3.65
C TYR A 46 -11.81 9.81 4.19
N SER A 47 -13.11 9.73 3.88
CA SER A 47 -13.95 8.58 4.23
C SER A 47 -13.76 7.44 3.25
N TRP A 48 -12.93 6.47 3.61
CA TRP A 48 -12.67 5.28 2.79
C TRP A 48 -13.94 4.45 2.57
N ASN A 49 -14.16 4.04 1.32
CA ASN A 49 -15.20 3.11 0.88
C ASN A 49 -14.58 1.92 0.12
N LEU A 50 -15.39 0.95 -0.32
CA LEU A 50 -14.89 -0.22 -1.05
C LEU A 50 -14.14 0.15 -2.34
N SER A 51 -14.61 1.17 -3.07
CA SER A 51 -13.91 1.67 -4.28
C SER A 51 -12.52 2.22 -3.94
N GLY A 52 -12.39 2.95 -2.83
CA GLY A 52 -11.09 3.40 -2.33
C GLY A 52 -10.15 2.24 -2.02
N LEU A 53 -10.63 1.19 -1.34
CA LEU A 53 -9.81 0.01 -1.08
C LEU A 53 -9.35 -0.69 -2.37
N GLN A 54 -10.23 -0.77 -3.37
CA GLN A 54 -9.89 -1.32 -4.69
C GLN A 54 -8.87 -0.46 -5.45
N GLN A 55 -8.92 0.87 -5.31
CA GLN A 55 -7.91 1.76 -5.88
C GLN A 55 -6.53 1.51 -5.26
N ILE A 56 -6.44 1.31 -3.94
CA ILE A 56 -5.20 0.93 -3.27
C ILE A 56 -4.71 -0.45 -3.73
N GLN A 57 -5.61 -1.43 -3.82
CA GLN A 57 -5.26 -2.75 -4.35
C GLN A 57 -4.69 -2.65 -5.78
N ASN A 58 -5.32 -1.83 -6.63
CA ASN A 58 -4.86 -1.61 -8.00
C ASN A 58 -3.50 -0.89 -8.04
N LEU A 59 -3.27 0.10 -7.18
CA LEU A 59 -1.97 0.77 -7.03
C LEU A 59 -0.87 -0.25 -6.71
N LEU A 60 -1.08 -1.06 -5.67
CA LEU A 60 -0.13 -2.10 -5.26
C LEU A 60 0.17 -3.09 -6.39
N GLN A 61 -0.85 -3.52 -7.13
CA GLN A 61 -0.68 -4.41 -8.28
C GLN A 61 0.08 -3.75 -9.44
N VAL A 62 -0.17 -2.47 -9.72
CA VAL A 62 0.57 -1.73 -10.75
C VAL A 62 2.03 -1.61 -10.34
N CYS A 63 2.33 -1.25 -9.09
CA CYS A 63 3.70 -1.19 -8.60
C CYS A 63 4.40 -2.55 -8.67
N ALA A 64 3.72 -3.64 -8.28
CA ALA A 64 4.25 -5.00 -8.37
C ALA A 64 4.57 -5.43 -9.81
N LYS A 65 3.72 -5.07 -10.77
CA LYS A 65 3.95 -5.40 -12.20
C LYS A 65 5.21 -4.74 -12.77
N HIS A 66 5.63 -3.61 -12.22
CA HIS A 66 6.73 -2.82 -12.75
C HIS A 66 7.95 -2.78 -11.82
N ASN A 67 7.87 -3.42 -10.65
CA ASN A 67 8.97 -3.53 -9.70
C ASN A 67 8.97 -4.91 -9.03
N LYS A 68 10.02 -5.69 -9.30
CA LYS A 68 10.17 -7.06 -8.80
C LYS A 68 10.20 -7.11 -7.27
N HIS A 69 10.86 -6.17 -6.62
CA HIS A 69 10.97 -6.12 -5.17
C HIS A 69 9.59 -5.89 -4.52
N VAL A 70 8.78 -4.97 -5.04
CA VAL A 70 7.39 -4.77 -4.57
C VAL A 70 6.55 -6.04 -4.78
N ALA A 71 6.73 -6.74 -5.90
CA ALA A 71 6.03 -8.01 -6.14
C ALA A 71 6.42 -9.09 -5.12
N GLU A 72 7.70 -9.18 -4.77
CA GLU A 72 8.23 -10.11 -3.76
C GLU A 72 7.70 -9.77 -2.36
N GLN A 73 7.74 -8.51 -1.94
CA GLN A 73 7.17 -8.04 -0.66
C GLN A 73 5.67 -8.39 -0.54
N LEU A 74 4.88 -8.10 -1.57
CA LEU A 74 3.44 -8.40 -1.55
C LEU A 74 3.16 -9.91 -1.54
N LYS A 75 3.99 -10.70 -2.22
CA LYS A 75 3.87 -12.17 -2.17
C LYS A 75 4.16 -12.69 -0.77
N GLN A 76 5.25 -12.24 -0.13
CA GLN A 76 5.61 -12.60 1.24
C GLN A 76 4.50 -12.21 2.23
N LEU A 77 4.05 -10.97 2.18
CA LEU A 77 2.95 -10.50 3.03
C LEU A 77 1.68 -11.33 2.83
N SER A 78 1.36 -11.71 1.58
CA SER A 78 0.18 -12.55 1.31
C SER A 78 0.29 -13.96 1.89
N THR A 79 1.50 -14.47 2.11
CA THR A 79 1.74 -15.77 2.76
C THR A 79 1.79 -15.67 4.28
N GLU A 80 2.26 -14.54 4.81
CA GLU A 80 2.43 -14.32 6.25
C GLU A 80 1.16 -13.82 6.93
N VAL A 81 0.27 -13.17 6.18
CA VAL A 81 -0.99 -12.66 6.68
C VAL A 81 -2.08 -13.71 6.58
N ASN A 82 -2.60 -14.12 7.74
CA ASN A 82 -3.78 -14.96 7.85
C ASN A 82 -4.95 -14.19 8.52
N GLU A 83 -6.13 -14.81 8.53
CA GLU A 83 -7.33 -14.23 9.14
C GLU A 83 -7.18 -13.98 10.66
N GLN A 84 -6.39 -14.80 11.36
CA GLN A 84 -6.17 -14.62 12.80
C GLN A 84 -5.40 -13.32 13.10
N LEU A 85 -4.50 -12.89 12.22
CA LEU A 85 -3.81 -11.61 12.39
C LEU A 85 -4.79 -10.44 12.31
N VAL A 86 -5.89 -10.53 11.58
CA VAL A 86 -6.92 -9.48 11.58
C VAL A 86 -7.44 -9.22 13.00
N SER A 87 -7.71 -10.29 13.76
CA SER A 87 -8.11 -10.20 15.16
C SER A 87 -7.01 -9.63 16.07
N VAL A 88 -5.74 -9.90 15.77
CA VAL A 88 -4.61 -9.29 16.48
C VAL A 88 -4.58 -7.78 16.26
N PHE A 89 -4.77 -7.30 15.03
CA PHE A 89 -4.82 -5.86 14.72
C PHE A 89 -6.08 -5.16 15.24
N LYS A 90 -7.13 -5.89 15.61
CA LYS A 90 -8.28 -5.36 16.38
C LYS A 90 -8.03 -5.33 17.89
N ASN A 91 -7.01 -6.02 18.38
CA ASN A 91 -6.70 -6.06 19.80
C ASN A 91 -6.07 -4.73 20.27
N ARG A 92 -6.76 -4.02 21.18
CA ARG A 92 -6.31 -2.73 21.71
C ARG A 92 -4.94 -2.79 22.39
N THR A 93 -4.62 -3.88 23.09
CA THR A 93 -3.31 -4.06 23.74
C THR A 93 -2.21 -4.17 22.69
N PHE A 94 -2.44 -4.96 21.64
CA PHE A 94 -1.49 -5.04 20.53
C PHE A 94 -1.31 -3.69 19.84
N LEU A 95 -2.39 -2.96 19.54
CA LEU A 95 -2.29 -1.63 18.92
C LEU A 95 -1.48 -0.63 19.75
N LYS A 96 -1.57 -0.69 21.09
CA LYS A 96 -0.72 0.13 21.98
C LYS A 96 0.76 -0.25 21.85
N ILE A 97 1.07 -1.55 21.86
CA ILE A 97 2.45 -2.04 21.68
C ILE A 97 2.98 -1.65 20.31
N LEU A 98 2.18 -1.82 19.26
CA LEU A 98 2.51 -1.46 17.88
C LEU A 98 2.82 0.03 17.77
N ALA A 99 1.96 0.88 18.33
CA ALA A 99 2.17 2.33 18.35
C ALA A 99 3.46 2.71 19.07
N GLN A 100 3.74 2.11 20.22
CA GLN A 100 4.97 2.39 20.97
C GLN A 100 6.22 1.93 20.21
N LYS A 101 6.21 0.71 19.66
CA LYS A 101 7.39 0.12 18.99
C LYS A 101 7.70 0.77 17.65
N MET A 102 6.67 1.17 16.91
CA MET A 102 6.81 1.78 15.58
C MET A 102 6.61 3.30 15.60
N GLN A 103 6.52 3.91 16.79
CA GLN A 103 6.31 5.35 16.98
C GLN A 103 5.09 5.88 16.20
N LEU A 104 4.00 5.10 16.16
CA LEU A 104 2.80 5.48 15.42
C LEU A 104 1.99 6.52 16.20
N SER A 105 1.46 7.50 15.47
CA SER A 105 0.49 8.44 16.02
C SER A 105 -0.80 7.72 16.48
N PRO A 106 -1.52 8.27 17.49
CA PRO A 106 -2.84 7.76 17.88
C PRO A 106 -3.85 7.75 16.73
N GLN A 107 -3.70 8.67 15.78
CA GLN A 107 -4.56 8.74 14.59
C GLN A 107 -4.38 7.51 13.69
N THR A 108 -3.15 7.02 13.51
CA THR A 108 -2.88 5.83 12.70
C THR A 108 -3.49 4.58 13.30
N THR A 109 -3.35 4.35 14.61
CA THR A 109 -3.98 3.18 15.25
C THR A 109 -5.50 3.25 15.24
N LYS A 110 -6.07 4.45 15.44
CA LYS A 110 -7.52 4.69 15.27
C LYS A 110 -7.98 4.40 13.84
N LYS A 111 -7.19 4.79 12.82
CA LYS A 111 -7.48 4.54 11.41
C LYS A 111 -7.46 3.05 11.09
N ILE A 112 -6.45 2.30 11.59
CA ILE A 112 -6.39 0.83 11.46
C ILE A 112 -7.67 0.20 12.02
N GLN A 113 -8.01 0.51 13.28
CA GLN A 113 -9.17 -0.07 13.94
C GLN A 113 -10.48 0.26 13.20
N THR A 114 -10.67 1.53 12.84
CA THR A 114 -11.88 2.02 12.17
C THR A 114 -12.08 1.35 10.80
N LEU A 115 -11.01 1.23 10.00
CA LEU A 115 -11.10 0.61 8.69
C LEU A 115 -11.32 -0.90 8.80
N LEU A 116 -10.65 -1.59 9.74
CA LEU A 116 -10.91 -3.01 9.97
C LEU A 116 -12.36 -3.23 10.43
N ASP A 117 -12.87 -2.47 11.40
CA ASP A 117 -14.25 -2.64 11.88
C ASP A 117 -15.29 -2.38 10.79
N LYS A 118 -15.05 -1.39 9.92
CA LYS A 118 -15.93 -1.07 8.80
C LYS A 118 -15.94 -2.16 7.72
N PHE A 119 -14.78 -2.74 7.40
CA PHE A 119 -14.64 -3.59 6.21
C PHE A 119 -14.53 -5.08 6.48
N THR A 120 -14.30 -5.52 7.72
CA THR A 120 -14.41 -6.94 8.08
C THR A 120 -15.86 -7.40 8.21
N SER A 121 -16.76 -6.48 8.57
CA SER A 121 -18.17 -6.78 8.87
C SER A 121 -19.07 -6.67 7.64
N SER A 122 -18.58 -6.05 6.56
CA SER A 122 -19.26 -6.04 5.27
C SER A 122 -18.82 -7.26 4.47
N ASN A 123 -19.76 -7.94 3.79
CA ASN A 123 -19.51 -9.05 2.84
C ASN A 123 -18.63 -8.59 1.66
N SER A 124 -17.38 -8.24 1.93
CA SER A 124 -16.49 -7.59 1.01
C SER A 124 -15.87 -8.62 0.07
N LYS A 125 -15.72 -8.25 -1.21
CA LYS A 125 -15.04 -9.09 -2.23
C LYS A 125 -13.52 -9.21 -1.99
N ILE A 126 -13.01 -8.69 -0.88
CA ILE A 126 -11.58 -8.63 -0.55
C ILE A 126 -11.33 -9.63 0.58
N SER A 127 -10.44 -10.60 0.34
CA SER A 127 -10.07 -11.57 1.38
C SER A 127 -9.51 -10.88 2.63
N PRO A 128 -9.75 -11.39 3.85
CA PRO A 128 -9.33 -10.76 5.11
C PRO A 128 -7.84 -10.36 5.15
N GLY A 129 -6.94 -11.21 4.64
CA GLY A 129 -5.51 -10.89 4.61
C GLY A 129 -5.14 -9.74 3.67
N LYS A 130 -5.74 -9.71 2.47
CA LYS A 130 -5.59 -8.56 1.54
C LYS A 130 -6.16 -7.29 2.13
N LEU A 131 -7.31 -7.39 2.81
CA LEU A 131 -7.91 -6.25 3.50
C LEU A 131 -6.95 -5.69 4.54
N LEU A 132 -6.34 -6.55 5.36
CA LEU A 132 -5.36 -6.12 6.36
C LEU A 132 -4.19 -5.36 5.73
N ILE A 133 -3.58 -5.90 4.68
CA ILE A 133 -2.47 -5.24 3.97
C ILE A 133 -2.90 -3.85 3.46
N ILE A 134 -4.07 -3.75 2.84
CA ILE A 134 -4.61 -2.47 2.33
C ILE A 134 -4.85 -1.48 3.47
N VAL A 135 -5.43 -1.92 4.59
CA VAL A 135 -5.69 -1.05 5.74
C VAL A 135 -4.40 -0.54 6.36
N LEU A 136 -3.41 -1.42 6.55
CA LEU A 136 -2.10 -1.02 7.07
C LEU A 136 -1.40 -0.06 6.11
N PHE A 137 -1.51 -0.28 4.79
CA PHE A 137 -0.98 0.62 3.78
C PHE A 137 -1.59 2.02 3.87
N ILE A 138 -2.91 2.12 3.99
CA ILE A 138 -3.62 3.40 4.14
C ILE A 138 -3.26 4.11 5.44
N ALA A 139 -3.08 3.35 6.53
CA ALA A 139 -2.88 3.93 7.85
C ALA A 139 -1.43 4.35 8.12
N MET A 140 -0.46 3.56 7.64
CA MET A 140 0.96 3.82 7.77
C MET A 140 1.48 4.74 6.66
N GLY A 141 0.91 4.66 5.46
CA GLY A 141 1.23 5.58 4.38
C GLY A 141 0.96 7.04 4.72
N ALA A 142 -0.07 7.31 5.53
CA ALA A 142 -0.41 8.65 6.00
C ALA A 142 0.67 9.26 6.94
N GLN A 143 1.57 8.45 7.49
CA GLN A 143 2.63 8.92 8.37
C GLN A 143 3.92 9.27 7.65
N LEU A 144 4.10 8.83 6.39
CA LEU A 144 5.32 9.11 5.67
C LEU A 144 5.22 10.50 5.03
N PRO A 145 6.09 11.46 5.43
CA PRO A 145 6.23 12.73 4.74
C PRO A 145 6.94 12.46 3.42
N LEU A 146 6.21 11.94 2.44
CA LEU A 146 6.76 11.76 1.10
C LEU A 146 6.76 13.12 0.42
N ILE A 147 7.92 13.76 0.49
CA ILE A 147 8.24 14.95 -0.27
C ILE A 147 8.38 14.49 -1.73
N PHE A 148 7.30 14.62 -2.50
CA PHE A 148 7.39 14.52 -3.95
C PHE A 148 7.86 15.88 -4.45
N GLU A 149 9.16 16.03 -4.70
CA GLU A 149 9.69 17.23 -5.36
C GLU A 149 9.09 17.35 -6.77
N ASP A 150 8.17 18.31 -6.92
CA ASP A 150 7.60 18.95 -8.12
C ASP A 150 7.07 18.08 -9.28
N SER A 151 7.20 16.76 -9.21
CA SER A 151 6.49 15.82 -10.08
C SER A 151 6.45 14.43 -9.43
N LEU A 152 5.24 13.90 -9.23
CA LEU A 152 5.02 12.51 -8.87
C LEU A 152 5.48 11.60 -10.02
N ASN A 153 6.77 11.30 -10.06
CA ASN A 153 7.32 10.34 -10.99
C ASN A 153 7.10 8.91 -10.46
N PHE A 154 6.94 7.96 -11.38
CA PHE A 154 6.61 6.58 -11.03
C PHE A 154 7.67 5.91 -10.14
N LYS A 155 8.93 6.35 -10.22
CA LYS A 155 10.00 5.85 -9.35
C LYS A 155 9.79 6.25 -7.88
N GLY A 156 9.40 7.50 -7.64
CA GLY A 156 9.06 8.00 -6.30
C GLY A 156 7.87 7.25 -5.71
N ILE A 157 6.86 6.94 -6.53
CA ILE A 157 5.70 6.12 -6.12
C ILE A 157 6.15 4.70 -5.73
N ILE A 158 6.99 4.06 -6.54
CA ILE A 158 7.53 2.73 -6.22
C ILE A 158 8.30 2.77 -4.90
N LEU A 159 9.16 3.77 -4.70
CA LEU A 159 9.93 3.92 -3.48
C LEU A 159 9.00 4.08 -2.26
N ALA A 160 8.02 4.97 -2.35
CA ALA A 160 7.00 5.16 -1.32
C ALA A 160 6.27 3.87 -0.97
N VAL A 161 5.79 3.15 -1.99
CA VAL A 161 5.10 1.88 -1.82
C VAL A 161 6.00 0.85 -1.15
N SER A 162 7.23 0.70 -1.63
CA SER A 162 8.23 -0.22 -1.07
C SER A 162 8.48 0.07 0.41
N THR A 163 8.71 1.33 0.77
CA THR A 163 8.93 1.74 2.16
C THR A 163 7.73 1.41 3.04
N ILE A 164 6.50 1.71 2.61
CA ILE A 164 5.31 1.35 3.41
C ILE A 164 5.20 -0.16 3.58
N LEU A 165 5.50 -0.95 2.54
CA LEU A 165 5.47 -2.41 2.63
C LEU A 165 6.50 -2.94 3.64
N ASP A 166 7.65 -2.30 3.80
CA ASP A 166 8.63 -2.65 4.85
C ASP A 166 8.09 -2.37 6.26
N TYR A 167 7.42 -1.22 6.45
CA TYR A 167 6.72 -0.91 7.71
C TYR A 167 5.61 -1.93 7.99
N ILE A 168 4.82 -2.29 6.99
CA ILE A 168 3.77 -3.31 7.12
C ILE A 168 4.39 -4.66 7.52
N THR A 169 5.49 -5.07 6.88
CA THR A 169 6.19 -6.31 7.20
C THR A 169 6.62 -6.33 8.67
N THR A 170 7.20 -5.23 9.15
CA THR A 170 7.57 -5.08 10.57
C THR A 170 6.34 -5.21 11.49
N ALA A 171 5.21 -4.58 11.14
CA ALA A 171 3.98 -4.68 11.91
C ALA A 171 3.41 -6.12 11.95
N ILE A 172 3.45 -6.84 10.82
CA ILE A 172 3.03 -8.24 10.74
C ILE A 172 3.91 -9.13 11.61
N GLN A 173 5.23 -8.96 11.58
CA GLN A 173 6.16 -9.70 12.44
C GLN A 173 5.85 -9.45 13.92
N LEU A 174 5.64 -8.19 14.32
CA LEU A 174 5.24 -7.85 15.69
C LEU A 174 3.92 -8.53 16.09
N ALA A 175 2.93 -8.57 15.18
CA ALA A 175 1.65 -9.23 15.42
C ALA A 175 1.82 -10.74 15.62
N GLN A 176 2.63 -11.39 14.79
CA GLN A 176 2.93 -12.82 14.90
C GLN A 176 3.66 -13.14 16.21
N HIS A 177 4.63 -12.31 16.62
CA HIS A 177 5.30 -12.46 17.91
C HIS A 177 4.34 -12.30 19.09
N PHE A 178 3.44 -11.31 19.04
CA PHE A 178 2.42 -11.12 20.06
C PHE A 178 1.46 -12.32 20.17
N GLN A 179 1.04 -12.88 19.04
CA GLN A 179 0.18 -14.06 19.00
C GLN A 179 0.88 -15.30 19.58
N LYS A 180 2.14 -15.55 19.20
CA LYS A 180 2.95 -16.67 19.72
C LYS A 180 3.14 -16.59 21.24
N ASN A 181 3.35 -15.39 21.78
CA ASN A 181 3.54 -15.21 23.22
C ASN A 181 2.23 -15.41 24.00
N LYS A 182 1.07 -15.09 23.43
CA LYS A 182 -0.23 -15.40 24.04
C LYS A 182 -0.56 -16.89 24.08
N SER A 183 -0.08 -17.67 23.11
CA SER A 183 -0.34 -19.12 23.06
C SER A 183 0.51 -19.92 24.06
N LYS A 184 1.49 -19.29 24.71
CA LYS A 184 2.41 -19.93 25.68
C LYS A 184 2.06 -19.67 27.15
N ASN A 185 1.12 -18.75 27.40
CA ASN A 185 0.57 -18.43 28.73
C ASN A 185 -0.85 -18.93 28.82
#